data_AF-A0A0L6CWN8-F1
#
_entry.id   AF-A0A0L6CWN8-F1
#
_cell.length_a   1.000
_cell.length_b   1.000
_cell.length_c   1.000
_cell.angle_alpha   90.00
_cell.angle_beta   90.00
_cell.angle_gamma   90.00
#
_symmetry.space_group_name_H-M   'P 1'
#
loop_
_entity.id
_entity.type
_entity.pdbx_description
1 polymer ?
#
loop_
_entity_poly.entity_id
_entity_poly.type
_entity_poly.pdbx_seq_one_letter_code
_entity_poly.pdbx_strand_id
1 'polypeptide(L)' 'MSDRPVNLNRVRKQKARAADKARADENATRFGRTKVQKTLEETQAEQARSILDLHRRDKD' A
#
# COMPACT_ATOMS: atom_id res chain seq x y z
N MET A 1 4.23 -43.45 -7.06
CA MET A 1 5.37 -42.80 -7.74
C MET A 1 4.84 -41.76 -8.70
N SER A 2 4.63 -40.52 -8.25
CA SER A 2 4.10 -39.44 -9.10
C SER A 2 5.22 -38.47 -9.45
N ASP A 3 6.09 -38.86 -10.36
CA ASP A 3 7.07 -37.92 -10.93
C ASP A 3 6.41 -37.18 -12.11
N ARG A 4 5.49 -36.26 -11.77
CA ARG A 4 4.97 -35.33 -12.76
C ARG A 4 6.01 -34.23 -12.93
N PRO A 5 6.41 -33.87 -14.16
CA PRO A 5 7.42 -32.85 -14.40
C PRO A 5 7.02 -31.53 -13.71
N VAL A 6 7.87 -31.09 -12.78
CA VAL A 6 7.63 -29.85 -12.01
C VAL A 6 8.02 -28.66 -12.88
N ASN A 7 7.07 -27.77 -13.13
CA ASN A 7 7.34 -26.54 -13.87
C ASN A 7 8.13 -25.55 -12.99
N LEU A 8 9.44 -25.48 -13.22
CA LEU A 8 10.37 -24.60 -12.50
C LEU A 8 10.02 -23.11 -12.60
N ASN A 9 9.37 -22.68 -13.70
CA ASN A 9 8.95 -21.29 -13.85
C ASN A 9 7.83 -20.94 -12.87
N ARG A 10 6.91 -21.87 -12.58
CA ARG A 10 5.86 -21.68 -11.57
C ARG A 10 6.47 -21.55 -10.18
N VAL A 11 7.44 -22.40 -9.85
CA VAL A 11 8.16 -22.37 -8.57
C VAL A 11 8.93 -21.06 -8.39
N ARG A 12 9.67 -20.62 -9.42
CA ARG A 12 10.38 -19.33 -9.39
C ARG A 12 9.43 -18.15 -9.19
N LYS A 13 8.29 -18.13 -9.91
CA LYS A 13 7.26 -17.10 -9.75
C LYS A 13 6.63 -17.12 -8.35
N GLN A 14 6.39 -18.30 -7.78
CA GLN A 14 5.89 -18.43 -6.41
C GLN A 14 6.91 -17.89 -5.39
N LYS A 15 8.19 -18.22 -5.55
CA LYS A 15 9.26 -17.70 -4.69
C LYS A 15 9.37 -16.18 -4.75
N ALA A 16 9.30 -15.60 -5.96
CA ALA A 16 9.31 -14.16 -6.15
C ALA A 16 8.13 -13.48 -5.45
N ARG A 17 6.90 -13.99 -5.66
CA ARG A 17 5.70 -13.47 -4.99
C ARG A 17 5.76 -13.58 -3.46
N ALA A 18 6.32 -14.67 -2.94
CA ALA A 18 6.50 -14.84 -1.50
C ALA A 18 7.50 -13.83 -0.92
N ALA A 19 8.61 -13.57 -1.62
CA ALA A 19 9.58 -12.54 -1.22
C ALA A 19 8.98 -11.13 -1.29
N ASP A 20 8.18 -10.82 -2.31
CA ASP A 20 7.47 -9.55 -2.43
C ASP A 20 6.48 -9.34 -1.28
N LYS A 21 5.74 -10.40 -0.91
CA LYS A 21 4.80 -10.36 0.21
C LYS A 21 5.52 -10.12 1.55
N ALA A 22 6.60 -10.85 1.81
CA ALA A 22 7.39 -10.67 3.03
C ALA A 22 7.95 -9.24 3.16
N ARG A 23 8.43 -8.65 2.06
CA ARG A 23 8.85 -7.24 2.03
C ARG A 23 7.69 -6.28 2.28
N ALA A 24 6.51 -6.57 1.73
CA ALA A 24 5.31 -5.75 1.97
C ALA A 24 4.89 -5.80 3.44
N ASP A 25 4.93 -6.98 4.07
CA ASP A 25 4.60 -7.16 5.49
C ASP A 25 5.63 -6.48 6.40
N GLU A 26 6.92 -6.57 6.07
CA GLU A 26 8.00 -5.84 6.75
C GLU A 26 7.85 -4.32 6.61
N ASN A 27 7.43 -3.82 5.45
CA ASN A 27 7.15 -2.41 5.27
C ASN A 27 5.87 -1.97 6.00
N ALA A 28 4.83 -2.80 6.05
CA ALA A 28 3.62 -2.52 6.80
C ALA A 28 3.90 -2.41 8.31
N THR A 29 4.75 -3.29 8.85
CA THR A 29 5.17 -3.25 10.25
C THR A 29 6.11 -2.07 10.55
N ARG A 30 7.08 -1.77 9.68
CA ARG A 30 8.03 -0.67 9.87
C ARG A 30 7.43 0.72 9.71
N PHE A 31 6.59 0.90 8.70
CA PHE A 31 6.09 2.23 8.34
C PHE A 31 4.65 2.47 8.81
N GLY A 32 3.96 1.44 9.33
CA GLY A 32 2.65 1.52 9.98
C GLY A 32 1.47 1.89 9.05
N ARG A 33 1.74 2.56 7.93
CA ARG A 33 0.77 3.00 6.93
C ARG A 33 1.19 2.52 5.55
N THR A 34 0.28 1.84 4.88
CA THR A 34 0.45 1.47 3.47
C THR A 34 0.33 2.70 2.57
N LYS A 35 0.86 2.62 1.34
CA LYS A 35 0.73 3.70 0.35
C LYS A 35 -0.73 4.12 0.13
N VAL A 36 -1.65 3.16 0.08
CA VAL A 36 -3.09 3.41 -0.10
C VAL A 36 -3.70 4.16 1.09
N GLN A 37 -3.33 3.78 2.32
CA GLN A 37 -3.76 4.50 3.52
C GLN A 37 -3.22 5.92 3.54
N LYS A 38 -1.93 6.09 3.19
CA LYS A 38 -1.31 7.42 3.10
C LYS A 38 -2.04 8.31 2.10
N THR A 39 -2.34 7.81 0.89
CA THR A 39 -3.10 8.59 -0.09
C THR A 39 -4.51 8.92 0.38
N LEU A 40 -5.18 7.98 1.06
CA LEU A 40 -6.51 8.24 1.61
C LEU A 40 -6.47 9.36 2.66
N GLU A 41 -5.52 9.28 3.61
CA GLU A 41 -5.33 10.31 4.63
C GLU A 41 -4.97 11.67 4.03
N GLU A 42 -4.11 11.71 3.00
CA GLU A 42 -3.77 12.94 2.29
C GLU A 42 -5.01 13.57 1.64
N THR A 43 -5.83 12.78 0.94
CA THR A 43 -7.06 13.28 0.33
C THR A 43 -8.07 13.79 1.36
N GLN A 44 -8.20 13.09 2.49
CA GLN A 44 -9.08 13.52 3.59
C GLN A 44 -8.58 14.81 4.25
N ALA A 45 -7.26 14.94 4.43
CA ALA A 45 -6.64 16.14 4.98
C ALA A 45 -6.81 17.34 4.03
N GLU A 46 -6.69 17.13 2.72
CA GLU A 46 -6.91 18.16 1.71
C GLU A 46 -8.37 18.63 1.65
N GLN A 47 -9.32 17.69 1.70
CA GLN A 47 -10.75 18.02 1.81
C GLN A 47 -11.04 18.82 3.07
N ALA A 48 -10.51 18.40 4.22
CA ALA A 48 -10.67 19.13 5.48
C ALA A 48 -10.10 20.55 5.39
N ARG A 49 -8.91 20.73 4.79
CA ARG A 49 -8.33 22.06 4.55
C ARG A 49 -9.21 22.91 3.65
N SER A 50 -9.67 22.37 2.53
CA SER A 50 -10.55 23.09 1.60
C SER A 50 -11.85 23.54 2.27
N ILE A 51 -12.45 22.69 3.11
CA ILE A 51 -13.64 23.05 3.89
C ILE A 51 -13.33 24.16 4.89
N LEU A 52 -12.22 24.07 5.61
CA LEU A 52 -11.80 25.11 6.56
C LEU A 52 -11.50 26.44 5.87
N ASP A 53 -10.87 26.40 4.70
CA ASP A 53 -10.61 27.59 3.89
C ASP A 53 -11.90 28.20 3.35
N LEU A 54 -12.90 27.40 2.93
CA LEU A 54 -14.22 27.91 2.54
C LEU A 54 -14.95 28.60 3.70
N HIS A 55 -14.79 28.09 4.92
CA HIS A 55 -15.38 28.68 6.12
C HIS A 55 -14.55 29.84 6.69
N ARG A 56 -13.34 30.07 6.17
CA ARG A 56 -12.51 31.21 6.55
C ARG A 56 -13.14 32.46 5.95
N ARG A 57 -13.74 33.28 6.81
CA ARG A 57 -14.09 34.65 6.44
C ARG A 57 -12.78 35.38 6.14
N ASP A 58 -12.65 35.92 4.93
CA ASP A 58 -11.60 36.88 4.61
C ASP A 58 -11.66 37.96 5.69
N LYS A 59 -10.57 38.07 6.45
CA LYS A 59 -10.43 39.18 7.38
C LYS A 59 -10.20 40.41 6.52
N ASP A 60 -11.23 41.22 6.36
CA ASP A 60 -11.08 42.66 6.12
C ASP A 60 -10.12 43.27 7.16
#